data_AF-A0A2H0DK79-F1
#
_entry.id   AF-A0A2H0DK79-F1
#
_cell.length_a   1.000
_cell.length_b   1.000
_cell.length_c   1.000
_cell.angle_alpha   90.00
_cell.angle_beta   90.00
_cell.angle_gamma   90.00
#
_symmetry.space_group_name_H-M   'P 1'
#
loop_
_entity.id
_entity.type
_entity.pdbx_description
1 polymer ?
#
loop_
_entity_poly.entity_id
_entity_poly.type
_entity_poly.pdbx_seq_one_letter_code
_entity_poly.pdbx_strand_id
1 'polypeptide(L)'
;MDVEPEIVTPEQERERRSVSIPFFGAVFAGTTVLAAAAVMGLMLFGKVLLVSAVLSWIWPRVFSPDFTAWVFGTPTVPYWKILLLCGLGTFAVRWLTKK
;
A
#
# COMPACT_ATOMS: atom_id res chain seq x y z
N MET A 1 57.81 -39.67 -13.60
CA MET A 1 56.35 -39.54 -13.40
C MET A 1 56.16 -38.19 -12.76
N ASP A 2 56.16 -37.17 -13.60
CA ASP A 2 56.06 -35.78 -13.20
C ASP A 2 54.58 -35.48 -12.99
N VAL A 3 54.20 -35.29 -11.73
CA VAL A 3 52.85 -34.89 -11.35
C VAL A 3 52.87 -33.37 -11.29
N GLU A 4 52.38 -32.71 -12.35
CA GLU A 4 52.14 -31.27 -12.33
C GLU A 4 51.03 -30.96 -11.32
N PRO A 5 51.29 -30.11 -10.31
CA PRO A 5 50.24 -29.62 -9.44
C PRO A 5 49.40 -28.59 -10.21
N GLU A 6 48.20 -28.99 -10.63
CA GLU A 6 47.20 -28.07 -11.17
C GLU A 6 46.72 -27.14 -10.05
N ILE A 7 47.28 -25.93 -10.03
CA ILE A 7 46.94 -24.88 -9.06
C ILE A 7 45.55 -24.35 -9.45
N VAL A 8 44.52 -24.85 -8.77
CA VAL A 8 43.15 -24.34 -8.87
C VAL A 8 43.14 -22.92 -8.29
N THR A 9 42.95 -21.93 -9.16
CA THR A 9 42.89 -20.51 -8.81
C THR A 9 41.55 -20.16 -8.15
N PRO A 10 41.54 -19.42 -7.01
CA PRO A 10 40.32 -19.11 -6.24
C PRO A 10 39.39 -18.07 -6.90
N GLU A 11 39.77 -17.49 -8.03
CA GLU A 11 38.94 -16.49 -8.75
C GLU A 11 37.67 -17.11 -9.36
N GLN A 12 37.67 -18.42 -9.63
CA GLN A 12 36.53 -19.08 -10.28
C GLN A 12 35.30 -19.26 -9.37
N GLU A 13 35.44 -19.12 -8.06
CA GLU A 13 34.31 -19.26 -7.12
C GLU A 13 33.51 -17.95 -6.97
N ARG A 14 34.07 -16.81 -7.42
CA ARG A 14 33.41 -15.50 -7.30
C ARG A 14 32.44 -15.20 -8.45
N GLU A 15 32.59 -15.86 -9.59
CA GLU A 15 31.78 -15.60 -10.80
C GLU A 15 30.44 -16.36 -10.80
N ARG A 16 30.27 -17.37 -9.93
CA ARG A 16 29.12 -18.29 -9.94
C ARG A 16 27.94 -17.89 -9.03
N ARG A 17 27.91 -16.65 -8.54
CA ARG A 17 26.75 -16.08 -7.82
C ARG A 17 26.42 -14.66 -8.30
N SER A 18 26.42 -14.44 -9.61
CA SER A 18 25.38 -13.56 -10.15
C SER A 18 24.05 -14.30 -9.98
N VAL A 19 23.43 -14.14 -8.81
CA VAL A 19 22.04 -14.52 -8.63
C VAL A 19 21.26 -13.54 -9.49
N SER A 20 21.17 -13.86 -10.78
CA SER A 20 20.20 -13.27 -11.68
C SER A 20 18.86 -13.64 -11.07
N ILE A 21 18.30 -12.72 -10.29
CA ILE A 21 16.94 -12.87 -9.78
C ILE A 21 16.11 -12.95 -11.07
N PRO A 22 15.50 -14.12 -11.38
CA PRO A 22 14.72 -14.23 -12.60
C PRO A 22 13.65 -13.14 -12.52
N PHE A 23 13.35 -12.47 -13.63
CA PHE A 23 12.37 -11.36 -13.68
C PHE A 23 11.08 -11.70 -12.91
N PHE A 24 10.63 -12.95 -13.01
CA PHE A 24 9.54 -13.51 -12.21
C PHE A 24 9.77 -13.42 -10.69
N GLY A 25 10.93 -13.80 -10.18
CA GLY A 25 11.30 -13.66 -8.77
C GLY A 25 11.29 -12.21 -8.28
N ALA A 26 11.74 -11.26 -9.10
CA ALA A 26 11.68 -9.83 -8.77
C ALA A 26 10.24 -9.30 -8.73
N VAL A 27 9.38 -9.74 -9.65
CA VAL A 27 7.95 -9.41 -9.67
C VAL A 27 7.23 -10.01 -8.45
N PHE A 28 7.51 -11.26 -8.09
CA PHE A 28 6.94 -11.89 -6.89
C PHE A 28 7.41 -11.21 -5.61
N ALA A 29 8.69 -10.85 -5.51
CA ALA A 29 9.21 -10.08 -4.37
C ALA A 29 8.54 -8.70 -4.28
N GLY A 30 8.43 -7.97 -5.40
CA GLY A 30 7.79 -6.66 -5.46
C GLY A 30 6.31 -6.72 -5.06
N THR A 31 5.56 -7.69 -5.59
CA THR A 31 4.15 -7.87 -5.23
C THR A 31 3.95 -8.25 -3.76
N THR A 32 4.86 -9.04 -3.19
CA THR A 32 4.82 -9.40 -1.76
C THR A 32 5.07 -8.18 -0.87
N VAL A 33 6.06 -7.34 -1.20
CA VAL A 33 6.31 -6.09 -0.46
C VAL A 33 5.12 -5.14 -0.57
N LEU A 34 4.52 -5.04 -1.76
CA LEU A 34 3.36 -4.18 -2.01
C LEU A 34 2.12 -4.69 -1.27
N ALA A 35 1.90 -6.00 -1.23
CA ALA A 35 0.86 -6.64 -0.44
C ALA A 35 1.08 -6.43 1.07
N ALA A 36 2.31 -6.58 1.55
CA ALA A 36 2.64 -6.31 2.95
C ALA A 36 2.40 -4.83 3.32
N ALA A 37 2.79 -3.90 2.45
CA ALA A 37 2.50 -2.47 2.63
C ALA A 37 0.99 -2.19 2.63
N ALA A 38 0.23 -2.83 1.74
CA ALA A 38 -1.22 -2.73 1.71
C ALA A 38 -1.87 -3.28 2.98
N VAL A 39 -1.41 -4.43 3.48
CA VAL A 39 -1.90 -5.05 4.73
C VAL A 39 -1.53 -4.20 5.94
N MET A 40 -0.32 -3.67 6.01
CA MET A 40 0.07 -2.72 7.06
C MET A 40 -0.80 -1.45 7.01
N GLY A 41 -1.01 -0.89 5.83
CA GLY A 41 -1.92 0.22 5.60
C GLY A 41 -3.35 -0.10 6.04
N LEU A 42 -3.83 -1.31 5.77
CA LEU A 42 -5.14 -1.80 6.20
C LEU A 42 -5.20 -2.02 7.71
N MET A 43 -4.12 -2.44 8.37
CA MET A 43 -4.08 -2.56 9.83
C MET A 43 -4.11 -1.18 10.51
N LEU A 44 -3.37 -0.21 9.98
CA LEU A 44 -3.28 1.16 10.51
C LEU A 44 -4.55 1.99 10.25
N PHE A 45 -5.11 1.88 9.05
CA PHE A 45 -6.22 2.71 8.60
C PHE A 45 -7.50 1.92 8.31
N GLY A 46 -7.55 0.61 8.60
CA GLY A 46 -8.66 -0.26 8.21
C GLY A 46 -10.02 0.19 8.70
N LYS A 47 -10.10 0.73 9.92
CA LYS A 47 -11.34 1.34 10.43
C LYS A 47 -11.75 2.56 9.60
N VAL A 48 -10.81 3.44 9.28
CA VAL A 48 -11.06 4.65 8.46
C VAL A 48 -11.43 4.26 7.03
N LEU A 49 -10.74 3.31 6.43
CA LEU A 49 -11.02 2.77 5.11
C LEU A 49 -12.43 2.14 5.07
N LEU A 50 -12.75 1.28 6.03
CA LEU A 50 -14.06 0.63 6.12
C LEU A 50 -15.18 1.67 6.31
N VAL A 51 -15.02 2.61 7.25
CA VAL A 51 -15.99 3.69 7.46
C VAL A 51 -16.13 4.53 6.21
N SER A 52 -15.04 4.88 5.52
CA SER A 52 -15.09 5.67 4.28
C SER A 52 -15.76 4.91 3.13
N ALA A 53 -15.57 3.59 3.02
CA ALA A 53 -16.22 2.76 2.02
C ALA A 53 -17.74 2.65 2.29
N VAL A 54 -18.12 2.43 3.55
CA VAL A 54 -19.52 2.42 3.97
C VAL A 54 -20.16 3.78 3.73
N LEU A 55 -19.49 4.87 4.12
CA LEU A 55 -19.99 6.21 3.93
C LEU A 55 -20.11 6.55 2.44
N SER A 56 -19.17 6.14 1.60
CA SER A 56 -19.25 6.31 0.14
C SER A 56 -20.43 5.58 -0.49
N TRP A 57 -20.86 4.46 0.08
CA TRP A 57 -22.03 3.72 -0.41
C TRP A 57 -23.34 4.29 0.15
N ILE A 58 -23.34 4.74 1.39
CA ILE A 58 -24.54 5.31 2.04
C ILE A 58 -24.82 6.73 1.52
N TRP A 59 -23.78 7.52 1.23
CA TRP A 59 -23.90 8.92 0.83
C TRP A 59 -24.93 9.18 -0.28
N PRO A 60 -24.87 8.51 -1.46
CA PRO A 60 -25.84 8.74 -2.53
C PRO A 60 -27.28 8.31 -2.19
N ARG A 61 -27.48 7.53 -1.13
CA ARG A 61 -28.83 7.14 -0.65
C ARG A 61 -29.41 8.13 0.34
N VAL A 62 -28.57 8.88 1.04
CA VAL A 62 -28.99 9.80 2.11
C VAL A 62 -29.04 11.25 1.63
N PHE A 63 -28.13 11.63 0.73
CA PHE A 63 -28.00 13.00 0.27
C PHE A 63 -28.37 13.15 -1.20
N SER A 64 -29.02 14.28 -1.54
CA SER A 64 -29.31 14.61 -2.92
C SER A 64 -28.02 14.98 -3.68
N PRO A 65 -27.99 14.77 -5.01
CA PRO A 65 -26.88 15.21 -5.85
C PRO A 65 -26.65 16.72 -5.77
N ASP A 66 -27.71 17.53 -5.63
CA ASP A 66 -27.63 18.99 -5.52
C ASP A 66 -26.93 19.43 -4.23
N PHE A 67 -27.28 18.79 -3.10
CA PHE A 67 -26.59 19.02 -1.84
C PHE A 67 -25.11 18.62 -1.94
N THR A 68 -24.84 17.49 -2.60
CA THR A 68 -23.48 16.99 -2.78
C THR A 68 -22.65 17.92 -3.66
N ALA A 69 -23.23 18.45 -4.74
CA ALA A 69 -22.59 19.43 -5.62
C ALA A 69 -22.31 20.74 -4.89
N TRP A 70 -23.21 21.18 -4.01
CA TRP A 70 -23.00 22.36 -3.18
C TRP A 70 -21.84 22.19 -2.19
N VAL A 71 -21.73 21.03 -1.51
CA VAL A 71 -20.66 20.78 -0.53
C VAL A 71 -19.31 20.46 -1.19
N PHE A 72 -19.30 19.62 -2.22
CA PHE A 72 -18.08 19.05 -2.80
C PHE A 72 -17.69 19.61 -4.17
N GLY A 73 -18.53 20.46 -4.77
CA GLY A 73 -18.35 20.97 -6.14
C GLY A 73 -18.60 19.93 -7.23
N THR A 74 -19.07 18.73 -6.87
CA THR A 74 -19.30 17.60 -7.79
C THR A 74 -20.59 16.87 -7.43
N PRO A 75 -21.36 16.36 -8.42
CA PRO A 75 -22.64 15.67 -8.16
C PRO A 75 -22.45 14.33 -7.43
N THR A 76 -21.26 13.76 -7.49
CA THR A 76 -20.86 12.56 -6.75
C THR A 76 -19.68 12.88 -5.85
N VAL A 77 -19.60 12.26 -4.68
CA VAL A 77 -18.46 12.43 -3.78
C VAL A 77 -17.34 11.46 -4.19
N PRO A 78 -16.15 11.94 -4.57
CA PRO A 78 -14.99 11.07 -4.80
C PRO A 78 -14.56 10.37 -3.51
N TYR A 79 -14.26 9.09 -3.59
CA TYR A 79 -13.84 8.27 -2.43
C TYR A 79 -12.70 8.90 -1.62
N TRP A 80 -11.70 9.49 -2.28
CA TRP A 80 -10.57 10.12 -1.58
C TRP A 80 -10.99 11.30 -0.69
N LYS A 81 -12.03 12.07 -1.07
CA LYS A 81 -12.54 13.18 -0.24
C LYS A 81 -13.19 12.64 1.04
N ILE A 82 -13.92 11.53 0.93
CA ILE A 82 -14.53 10.83 2.07
C ILE A 82 -13.44 10.28 2.99
N LEU A 83 -12.42 9.65 2.42
CA LEU A 83 -11.30 9.09 3.17
C LEU A 83 -10.58 10.19 3.96
N LEU A 84 -10.31 11.35 3.34
CA LEU A 84 -9.72 12.49 4.04
C LEU A 84 -10.62 13.05 5.14
N LEU A 85 -11.92 13.17 4.90
CA LEU A 85 -12.88 13.61 5.92
C LEU A 85 -12.89 12.67 7.12
N CYS A 86 -12.93 11.35 6.89
CA CYS A 86 -12.89 10.35 7.96
C CYS A 86 -11.53 10.36 8.69
N GLY A 87 -10.42 10.53 7.97
CA GLY A 87 -9.08 10.63 8.54
C GLY A 87 -8.94 11.89 9.41
N LEU A 88 -9.36 13.04 8.90
CA LEU A 88 -9.37 14.31 9.61
C LEU A 88 -10.28 14.26 10.83
N GLY A 89 -11.48 13.68 10.71
CA GLY A 89 -12.40 13.48 11.82
C GLY A 89 -11.79 12.61 12.93
N THR A 90 -11.12 11.52 12.56
CA THR A 90 -10.41 10.66 13.53
C THR A 90 -9.29 11.42 14.23
N PHE A 91 -8.53 12.23 13.49
CA PHE A 91 -7.47 13.07 14.07
C PHE A 91 -8.05 14.14 15.00
N ALA A 92 -9.10 14.84 14.57
CA ALA A 92 -9.78 15.87 15.35
C ALA A 92 -10.40 15.30 16.64
N VAL A 93 -11.06 14.14 16.57
CA VAL A 93 -11.58 13.44 17.75
C VAL A 93 -10.43 13.07 18.68
N ARG A 94 -9.35 12.44 18.19
CA ARG A 94 -8.20 12.11 19.05
C ARG A 94 -7.56 13.34 19.69
N TRP A 95 -7.54 14.48 19.00
CA TRP A 95 -7.07 15.74 19.56
C TRP A 95 -8.00 16.24 20.67
N LEU A 96 -9.31 16.21 20.45
CA LEU A 96 -10.32 16.66 21.41
C LEU A 96 -10.41 15.75 22.65
N THR A 97 -10.25 14.43 22.45
CA THR A 97 -10.30 13.42 23.53
C THR A 97 -8.96 13.24 24.27
N LYS A 98 -7.89 13.94 23.85
CA LYS A 98 -6.61 14.02 24.58
C LYS A 98 -6.64 15.09 25.70
N LYS A 99 -7.81 15.32 26.28
CA LYS A 99 -7.97 15.96 27.60
C LYS A 99 -8.12 14.86 28.65
#